data_AF-A0A961HZA2-F1
#
_entry.id   AF-A0A961HZA2-F1
#
_cell.length_a   1.000
_cell.length_b   1.000
_cell.length_c   1.000
_cell.angle_alpha   90.00
_cell.angle_beta   90.00
_cell.angle_gamma   90.00
#
_symmetry.space_group_name_H-M   'P 1'
#
loop_
_entity.id
_entity.type
_entity.pdbx_description
1 polymer ?
#
loop_
_entity_poly.entity_id
_entity_poly.type
_entity_poly.pdbx_seq_one_letter_code
_entity_poly.pdbx_strand_id
1 'polypeptide(L)'
;MSTLPDGRYVDDAPYDPQASLQLLERRDLDAPAWQLVWRKFKKHRLGLVSGIFLLTCYLLLPFVGFIAPYGPNDRNSEHLFAPPQSVRWV
;
A
#
# COMPACT_ATOMS: atom_id res chain seq x y z
N MET A 1 31.62 16.29 8.14
CA MET A 1 30.68 16.95 7.22
C MET A 1 30.81 18.44 7.43
N SER A 2 31.26 19.17 6.41
CA SER A 2 31.49 20.61 6.48
C SER A 2 30.77 21.32 5.33
N THR A 3 30.14 22.45 5.64
CA THR A 3 29.53 23.33 4.63
C THR A 3 30.50 24.46 4.34
N LEU A 4 30.93 24.60 3.09
CA LEU A 4 31.82 25.69 2.68
C LEU A 4 31.08 27.04 2.75
N PRO A 5 31.82 28.17 2.87
CA PRO A 5 31.23 29.52 2.89
C PRO A 5 30.31 29.83 1.70
N ASP A 6 30.56 29.19 0.55
CA ASP A 6 29.75 29.30 -0.67
C ASP A 6 28.47 28.42 -0.67
N GLY A 7 28.13 27.78 0.46
CA GLY A 7 26.94 26.93 0.60
C GLY A 7 27.05 25.54 -0.06
N ARG A 8 28.22 25.20 -0.61
CA ARG A 8 28.47 23.86 -1.18
C ARG A 8 28.65 22.84 -0.06
N TYR A 9 27.98 21.71 -0.22
CA TYR A 9 28.12 20.56 0.66
C TYR A 9 29.32 19.71 0.21
N VAL A 10 30.25 19.43 1.14
CA VAL A 10 31.33 18.48 0.95
C VAL A 10 31.30 17.46 2.10
N ASP A 11 31.30 16.19 1.72
CA ASP A 11 31.49 15.13 2.70
C ASP A 11 32.97 15.04 3.06
N ASP A 12 33.30 15.23 4.33
CA ASP A 12 34.68 15.17 4.83
C ASP A 12 35.15 13.72 5.07
N ALA A 13 34.26 12.75 4.87
CA ALA A 13 34.64 11.35 4.94
C ALA A 13 35.75 11.04 3.92
N PRO A 14 36.78 10.27 4.30
CA PRO A 14 37.80 9.82 3.36
C PRO A 14 37.17 9.13 2.16
N TYR A 15 37.53 9.54 0.94
CA TYR A 15 37.07 8.89 -0.28
C TYR A 15 37.58 7.45 -0.31
N ASP A 16 36.66 6.49 -0.22
CA ASP A 16 36.96 5.06 -0.38
C ASP A 16 36.40 4.54 -1.71
N PRO A 17 37.25 4.23 -2.71
CA PRO A 17 36.81 3.69 -3.99
C PRO A 17 36.20 2.28 -3.87
N GLN A 18 36.46 1.56 -2.77
CA GLN A 18 35.94 0.22 -2.53
C GLN A 18 34.55 0.23 -1.85
N ALA A 19 34.12 1.36 -1.30
CA ALA A 19 32.85 1.46 -0.57
C ALA A 19 31.62 1.15 -1.45
N SER A 20 31.67 1.47 -2.75
CA SER A 20 30.61 1.14 -3.71
C SER A 20 30.55 -0.36 -4.01
N LEU A 21 31.70 -1.04 -4.06
CA LEU A 21 31.82 -2.48 -4.29
C LEU A 21 31.33 -3.27 -3.07
N GLN A 22 31.65 -2.81 -1.84
CA GLN A 22 31.14 -3.40 -0.60
C GLN A 22 29.61 -3.28 -0.46
N LEU A 23 29.00 -2.25 -1.05
CA LEU A 23 27.54 -2.10 -1.13
C LEU A 23 26.89 -3.16 -2.04
N LEU A 24 27.60 -3.61 -3.08
CA LEU A 24 27.18 -4.66 -4.01
C LEU A 24 27.46 -6.07 -3.46
N GLU A 25 28.54 -6.26 -2.71
CA GLU A 25 28.83 -7.52 -1.98
C GLU A 25 27.89 -7.77 -0.79
N ARG A 26 26.93 -6.89 -0.52
CA ARG A 26 25.86 -7.20 0.41
C ARG A 26 25.14 -8.44 -0.10
N ARG A 27 25.29 -9.53 0.65
CA ARG A 27 24.57 -10.82 0.59
C ARG A 27 23.04 -10.72 0.36
N ASP A 28 22.46 -9.53 0.53
CA ASP A 28 21.10 -9.22 0.11
C ASP A 28 20.89 -9.30 -1.42
N LEU A 29 21.92 -9.05 -2.24
CA LEU A 29 21.85 -9.10 -3.71
C LEU A 29 21.83 -10.53 -4.28
N ASP A 30 22.20 -11.54 -3.49
CA ASP A 30 22.06 -12.96 -3.87
C ASP A 30 20.59 -13.42 -3.92
N ALA A 31 19.67 -12.60 -3.39
CA ALA A 31 18.24 -12.91 -3.40
C ALA A 31 17.62 -12.65 -4.78
N PRO A 32 16.66 -13.48 -5.22
CA PRO A 32 15.96 -13.25 -6.47
C PRO A 32 15.21 -11.89 -6.44
N ALA A 33 15.18 -11.20 -7.58
CA ALA A 33 14.67 -9.82 -7.69
C ALA A 33 13.25 -9.64 -7.10
N TRP A 34 12.36 -10.62 -7.26
CA TRP A 34 11.02 -10.58 -6.68
C TRP A 34 11.03 -10.51 -5.14
N GLN A 35 11.99 -11.17 -4.49
CA GLN A 35 12.11 -11.19 -3.05
C GLN A 35 12.62 -9.85 -2.51
N LEU A 36 13.54 -9.20 -3.25
CA LEU A 36 13.98 -7.84 -2.96
C LEU A 36 12.82 -6.84 -3.06
N VAL A 37 12.02 -6.95 -4.14
CA VAL A 37 10.82 -6.13 -4.34
C VAL A 37 9.82 -6.37 -3.22
N TRP A 38 9.56 -7.62 -2.85
CA TRP A 38 8.63 -7.97 -1.76
C TRP A 38 9.09 -7.43 -0.40
N ARG A 39 10.39 -7.54 -0.10
CA ARG A 39 10.98 -6.97 1.13
C ARG A 39 10.79 -5.44 1.18
N LYS A 40 11.00 -4.74 0.06
CA LYS A 40 10.79 -3.30 -0.04
C LYS A 40 9.31 -2.93 0.08
N PHE A 41 8.43 -3.66 -0.60
CA PHE A 41 6.97 -3.47 -0.53
C PHE A 41 6.44 -3.63 0.91
N LYS A 42 6.91 -4.65 1.65
CA LYS A 42 6.52 -4.86 3.04
C LYS A 42 6.93 -3.73 4.01
N LYS A 43 7.80 -2.80 3.60
CA LYS A 43 8.10 -1.60 4.41
C LYS A 43 7.02 -0.52 4.25
N HIS A 44 6.24 -0.55 3.17
CA HIS A 44 5.16 0.42 2.93
C HIS A 44 3.88 0.00 3.65
N ARG A 45 3.67 0.53 4.86
CA ARG A 45 2.50 0.25 5.71
C ARG A 45 1.17 0.47 4.98
N LEU A 46 1.03 1.58 4.24
CA LEU A 46 -0.19 1.89 3.49
C LEU A 46 -0.46 0.86 2.38
N GLY A 47 0.58 0.47 1.63
CA GLY A 47 0.45 -0.55 0.58
C GLY A 47 0.05 -1.93 1.12
N LEU A 48 0.60 -2.30 2.28
CA LEU A 48 0.23 -3.53 2.99
C LEU A 48 -1.24 -3.51 3.44
N VAL A 49 -1.70 -2.41 4.05
CA VAL A 49 -3.09 -2.29 4.50
C VAL A 49 -4.05 -2.36 3.32
N SER A 50 -3.77 -1.64 2.23
CA SER A 50 -4.60 -1.70 1.02
C SER A 50 -4.61 -3.09 0.38
N GLY A 51 -3.47 -3.79 0.38
CA GLY A 51 -3.39 -5.17 -0.11
C GLY A 51 -4.21 -6.15 0.72
N ILE A 52 -4.17 -6.02 2.05
CA ILE A 52 -5.00 -6.82 2.96
C ILE A 52 -6.49 -6.51 2.76
N PHE A 53 -6.84 -5.23 2.63
CA PHE A 53 -8.23 -4.82 2.37
C PHE A 53 -8.78 -5.45 1.09
N LEU A 54 -8.02 -5.36 -0.02
CA LEU A 54 -8.36 -5.99 -1.29
C LEU A 54 -8.53 -7.50 -1.15
N LEU A 55 -7.59 -8.16 -0.49
CA LEU A 55 -7.66 -9.60 -0.25
C LEU A 55 -8.94 -9.97 0.51
N THR A 56 -9.27 -9.23 1.57
CA THR A 56 -10.52 -9.43 2.32
C THR A 56 -11.74 -9.29 1.43
N CYS A 57 -11.83 -8.24 0.60
CA CYS A 57 -12.95 -8.08 -0.33
C CYS A 57 -13.10 -9.29 -1.29
N TYR A 58 -12.00 -9.83 -1.80
CA TYR A 58 -12.03 -11.02 -2.65
C TYR A 58 -12.43 -12.29 -1.88
N LEU A 59 -12.03 -12.42 -0.61
CA LEU A 59 -12.44 -13.53 0.25
C LEU A 59 -13.93 -13.48 0.62
N LEU A 60 -14.57 -12.30 0.53
CA LEU A 60 -16.02 -12.17 0.73
C LEU A 60 -16.85 -12.69 -0.46
N LEU A 61 -16.28 -12.82 -1.66
CA LEU A 61 -17.00 -13.27 -2.86
C LEU A 61 -17.80 -14.57 -2.68
N PRO A 62 -17.27 -15.67 -2.11
CA PRO A 62 -18.06 -16.88 -1.86
C PRO A 62 -19.22 -16.68 -0.86
N PHE A 63 -19.16 -15.65 -0.02
CA PHE A 63 -20.17 -15.32 0.99
C PHE A 63 -21.01 -14.09 0.61
N VAL A 64 -20.87 -13.58 -0.61
CA VAL A 64 -21.48 -12.30 -1.01
C VAL A 64 -23.01 -12.36 -0.95
N GLY A 65 -23.62 -13.50 -1.27
CA GLY A 65 -25.07 -13.68 -1.19
C GLY A 65 -25.63 -13.60 0.23
N PHE A 66 -24.81 -13.86 1.26
CA PHE A 66 -25.21 -13.67 2.65
C PHE A 66 -25.04 -12.21 3.11
N ILE A 67 -23.96 -11.56 2.67
CA ILE A 67 -23.62 -10.19 3.08
C ILE A 67 -24.46 -9.15 2.34
N ALA A 68 -24.68 -9.35 1.04
CA ALA A 68 -25.47 -8.51 0.17
C ALA A 68 -26.49 -9.39 -0.57
N PRO A 69 -27.66 -9.66 0.05
CA PRO A 69 -28.69 -10.52 -0.53
C PRO A 69 -29.48 -9.86 -1.67
N TYR A 70 -29.04 -8.68 -2.13
CA TYR A 70 -29.63 -7.91 -3.21
C TYR A 70 -28.58 -7.65 -4.28
N GLY A 71 -28.99 -7.66 -5.54
CA GLY A 71 -28.13 -7.31 -6.67
C GLY A 71 -27.76 -5.82 -6.66
N PRO A 72 -26.61 -5.45 -7.28
CA PRO A 72 -26.18 -4.06 -7.38
C PRO A 72 -27.14 -3.18 -8.21
N ASN A 73 -27.97 -3.81 -9.05
CA ASN A 73 -28.97 -3.14 -9.87
C ASN A 73 -30.40 -3.34 -9.37
N ASP A 74 -30.59 -3.99 -8.22
CA ASP A 74 -31.92 -4.18 -7.65
C ASP A 74 -32.45 -2.83 -7.18
N ARG A 75 -33.63 -2.46 -7.71
CA ARG A 75 -34.34 -1.25 -7.34
C ARG A 75 -35.67 -1.63 -6.71
N ASN A 76 -35.99 -1.03 -5.59
CA ASN A 76 -37.29 -1.24 -4.95
C ASN A 76 -38.37 -0.43 -5.69
N SER A 77 -39.07 -1.07 -6.62
CA SER A 77 -40.10 -0.45 -7.47
C SER A 77 -41.33 0.04 -6.68
N GLU A 78 -41.62 -0.57 -5.54
CA GLU A 78 -42.77 -0.21 -4.71
C GLU A 78 -42.61 1.15 -4.02
N HIS A 79 -41.36 1.61 -3.86
CA HIS A 79 -41.02 2.86 -3.20
C HIS A 79 -40.59 3.97 -4.17
N LEU A 80 -40.83 3.81 -5.48
CA LEU A 80 -40.39 4.78 -6.49
C LEU A 80 -40.96 6.19 -6.28
N PHE A 81 -42.18 6.28 -5.73
CA PHE A 81 -42.90 7.53 -5.46
C PHE A 81 -43.07 7.79 -3.95
N ALA A 82 -42.27 7.15 -3.10
CA ALA A 82 -42.34 7.38 -1.67
C ALA A 82 -41.95 8.84 -1.34
N PRO A 83 -42.68 9.53 -0.45
CA PRO A 83 -42.30 10.85 0.00
C PRO A 83 -40.95 10.79 0.77
N PRO A 84 -40.18 11.90 0.80
CA PRO A 84 -38.89 11.94 1.49
C PRO A 84 -39.04 11.54 2.97
N GLN A 85 -38.32 10.50 3.39
CA GLN A 85 -38.32 10.04 4.78
C GLN A 85 -37.20 10.71 5.58
N SER A 86 -37.52 11.22 6.77
CA SER A 86 -36.54 11.76 7.71
C SER A 86 -35.77 10.62 8.40
N VAL A 87 -34.50 10.87 8.73
CA VAL A 87 -33.69 9.91 9.48
C VAL A 87 -34.20 9.86 10.92
N ARG A 88 -34.79 8.73 11.31
CA ARG A 88 -35.23 8.48 12.69
C ARG A 88 -34.18 7.63 13.41
N TRP A 89 -33.51 8.22 14.37
CA TRP A 89 -32.70 7.51 15.36
C TRP A 89 -33.63 7.15 16.52
N VAL A 90 -33.79 5.85 16.81
CA VAL A 90 -34.39 5.38 18.07
C VAL A 90 -33.33 5.40 19.14
#